data_AF-A0AB36S6I2-F1
#
_entry.id   AF-A0AB36S6I2-F1
#
_cell.length_a   1.000
_cell.length_b   1.000
_cell.length_c   1.000
_cell.angle_alpha   90.00
_cell.angle_beta   90.00
_cell.angle_gamma   90.00
#
_symmetry.space_group_name_H-M   'P 1'
#
loop_
_entity.id
_entity.type
_entity.pdbx_description
1 polymer ?
#
loop_
_entity_poly.entity_id
_entity_poly.type
_entity_poly.pdbx_seq_one_letter_code
_entity_poly.pdbx_strand_id
1 'polypeptide(L)'
;MIINEELFVLEDQCKRLAKCIIESHTMSEYMKTKKQMEQSEEVAQLKADFFKKKEDYEKIAPYKEYAPGYKETYLAVRKAKRQLDLNDSVAAFRIQETQLQNILDEISRELAQAVSSEIKIDAGNPFFEKGRHAGCGGNCHGNRKQSI
;
A
#
# COMPACT_ATOMS: atom_id res chain seq x y z
N MET A 1 29.88 14.39 -11.31
CA MET A 1 28.51 14.62 -11.81
C MET A 1 28.51 15.94 -12.55
N ILE A 2 28.30 15.94 -13.87
CA ILE A 2 28.24 17.18 -14.64
C ILE A 2 26.81 17.68 -14.52
N ILE A 3 26.62 18.84 -13.90
CA ILE A 3 25.33 19.53 -13.83
C ILE A 3 25.24 20.37 -15.11
N ASN A 4 24.34 20.00 -16.03
CA ASN A 4 24.11 20.70 -17.28
C ASN A 4 22.68 21.26 -17.35
N GLU A 5 22.42 22.17 -18.30
CA GLU A 5 21.09 22.80 -18.47
C GLU A 5 19.99 21.76 -18.75
N GLU A 6 20.31 20.67 -19.44
CA GLU A 6 19.39 19.57 -19.73
C GLU A 6 18.90 18.87 -18.46
N LEU A 7 19.78 18.70 -17.46
CA LEU A 7 19.42 18.13 -16.16
C LEU A 7 18.41 19.01 -15.42
N PHE A 8 18.57 20.34 -15.48
CA PHE A 8 17.62 21.28 -14.87
C PHE A 8 16.25 21.23 -15.55
N VAL A 9 16.22 21.15 -16.89
CA VAL A 9 14.96 20.98 -17.64
C VAL A 9 14.24 19.70 -17.23
N LEU A 10 14.97 18.59 -17.06
CA LEU A 10 14.39 17.33 -16.59
C LEU A 10 13.85 17.45 -15.16
N GLU A 11 14.60 18.10 -14.26
CA GLU A 11 14.17 18.33 -12.88
C GLU A 11 12.86 19.13 -12.82
N ASP A 12 12.76 20.19 -13.62
CA ASP A 12 11.55 21.02 -13.71
C ASP A 12 10.36 20.23 -14.25
N GLN A 13 10.58 19.34 -15.24
CA GLN A 13 9.54 18.42 -15.72
C GLN A 13 9.08 17.45 -14.63
N CYS A 14 10.00 16.86 -13.87
CA CYS A 14 9.68 15.99 -12.74
C CYS A 14 8.86 16.73 -11.67
N LYS A 15 9.26 17.95 -11.31
CA LYS A 15 8.52 18.80 -10.35
C LYS A 15 7.11 19.11 -10.85
N ARG A 16 6.97 19.45 -12.13
CA ARG A 16 5.67 19.72 -12.74
C ARG A 16 4.76 18.50 -12.70
N LEU A 17 5.28 17.32 -13.06
CA LEU A 17 4.54 16.07 -12.99
C LEU A 17 4.09 15.76 -11.56
N ALA A 18 5.00 15.86 -10.58
CA ALA A 18 4.67 15.65 -9.17
C ALA A 18 3.58 16.61 -8.69
N LYS A 19 3.66 17.89 -9.06
CA LYS A 19 2.63 18.89 -8.76
C LYS A 19 1.28 18.51 -9.36
N CYS A 20 1.23 18.08 -10.62
CA CYS A 20 -0.01 17.63 -11.25
C CYS A 20 -0.64 16.44 -10.53
N ILE A 21 0.16 15.48 -10.05
CA ILE A 21 -0.33 14.34 -9.26
C ILE A 21 -0.91 14.84 -7.93
N ILE A 22 -0.21 15.74 -7.24
CA ILE A 22 -0.64 16.28 -5.94
C ILE A 22 -1.95 17.09 -6.07
N GLU A 23 -2.10 17.87 -7.13
CA GLU A 23 -3.29 18.70 -7.39
C GLU A 23 -4.43 17.92 -8.04
N SER A 24 -4.23 16.64 -8.36
CA SER A 24 -5.23 15.80 -9.01
C SER A 24 -6.44 15.52 -8.10
N HIS A 25 -7.59 15.28 -8.74
CA HIS A 25 -8.80 14.85 -8.03
C HIS A 25 -8.58 13.54 -7.25
N THR A 26 -7.85 12.58 -7.83
CA THR A 26 -7.55 11.29 -7.18
C THR A 26 -6.73 11.46 -5.90
N MET A 27 -5.73 12.34 -5.90
CA MET A 27 -4.99 12.66 -4.68
C MET A 27 -5.89 13.31 -3.63
N SER A 28 -6.78 14.21 -4.04
CA SER A 28 -7.73 14.87 -3.14
C SER A 28 -8.68 13.86 -2.46
N GLU A 29 -9.30 12.96 -3.21
CA GLU A 29 -10.19 11.93 -2.64
C GLU A 29 -9.43 10.91 -1.78
N TYR A 30 -8.19 10.54 -2.16
CA TYR A 30 -7.29 9.75 -1.31
C TYR A 30 -7.05 10.43 0.03
N MET A 31 -6.66 11.71 0.05
CA MET A 31 -6.38 12.45 1.28
C MET A 31 -7.63 12.61 2.16
N LYS A 32 -8.79 12.86 1.54
CA LYS A 32 -10.07 12.98 2.22
C LYS A 32 -10.48 11.68 2.91
N THR A 33 -10.48 10.57 2.18
CA THR A 33 -10.84 9.24 2.72
C THR A 33 -9.84 8.77 3.77
N LYS A 34 -8.54 9.05 3.58
CA LYS A 34 -7.50 8.81 4.58
C LYS A 34 -7.80 9.54 5.89
N LYS A 35 -8.09 10.84 5.81
CA LYS A 35 -8.42 11.65 6.98
C LYS A 35 -9.68 11.14 7.69
N GLN A 36 -10.72 10.79 6.94
CA GLN A 36 -11.95 10.21 7.50
C GLN A 36 -11.66 8.90 8.26
N MET A 37 -10.85 8.01 7.68
CA MET A 37 -10.44 6.76 8.32
C MET A 37 -9.59 7.01 9.57
N GLU A 38 -8.67 7.98 9.55
CA GLU A 38 -7.80 8.31 10.69
C GLU A 38 -8.56 8.97 11.85
N GLN A 39 -9.65 9.68 11.55
CA GLN A 39 -10.49 10.34 12.56
C GLN A 39 -11.54 9.41 13.16
N SER A 40 -11.75 8.22 12.61
CA SER A 40 -12.73 7.26 13.13
C SER A 40 -12.17 6.52 14.35
N GLU A 41 -12.81 6.72 15.50
CA GLU A 41 -12.48 6.01 16.73
C GLU A 41 -12.71 4.50 16.59
N GLU A 42 -13.79 4.10 15.89
CA GLU A 42 -14.07 2.69 15.59
C GLU A 42 -12.92 2.04 14.81
N VAL A 43 -12.42 2.72 13.77
CA VAL A 43 -11.28 2.21 12.99
C VAL A 43 -10.02 2.13 13.85
N ALA A 44 -9.79 3.10 14.74
CA ALA A 44 -8.67 3.07 15.67
C ALA A 44 -8.74 1.85 16.61
N GLN A 45 -9.91 1.55 17.16
CA GLN A 45 -10.15 0.38 18.01
C GLN A 45 -9.95 -0.93 17.24
N LEU A 46 -10.52 -1.05 16.03
CA LEU A 46 -10.37 -2.23 15.17
C LEU A 46 -8.90 -2.46 14.77
N LYS A 47 -8.16 -1.38 14.46
CA LYS A 47 -6.72 -1.45 14.18
C LYS A 47 -5.95 -1.95 15.39
N ALA A 48 -6.21 -1.40 16.58
CA ALA A 48 -5.53 -1.79 17.81
C ALA A 48 -5.77 -3.28 18.14
N ASP A 49 -7.02 -3.75 18.02
CA ASP A 49 -7.38 -5.15 18.23
C ASP A 49 -6.69 -6.09 17.23
N PHE A 50 -6.70 -5.72 15.94
CA PHE A 50 -5.98 -6.48 14.92
C PHE A 50 -4.48 -6.56 15.20
N PHE A 51 -3.83 -5.44 15.53
CA PHE A 51 -2.39 -5.41 15.82
C PHE A 51 -2.03 -6.25 17.05
N LYS A 52 -2.84 -6.18 18.12
CA LYS A 52 -2.63 -7.00 19.31
C LYS A 52 -2.69 -8.50 18.99
N LYS A 53 -3.76 -8.93 18.31
CA LYS A 53 -3.91 -10.34 17.90
C LYS A 53 -2.81 -10.79 16.95
N LYS A 54 -2.38 -9.91 16.04
CA LYS A 54 -1.28 -10.17 15.10
C LYS A 54 0.04 -10.38 15.86
N GLU A 55 0.34 -9.52 16.83
CA GLU A 55 1.54 -9.66 17.67
C GLU A 55 1.52 -10.98 18.45
N ASP A 56 0.38 -11.34 19.05
CA ASP A 56 0.24 -12.61 19.78
C ASP A 56 0.44 -13.83 18.88
N TYR A 57 -0.07 -13.78 17.64
CA TYR A 57 0.18 -14.83 16.64
C TYR A 57 1.65 -14.85 16.18
N GLU A 58 2.27 -13.70 15.94
CA GLU A 58 3.67 -13.61 15.48
C GLU A 58 4.66 -14.21 16.48
N LYS A 59 4.37 -14.14 17.79
CA LYS A 59 5.18 -14.79 18.84
C LYS A 59 5.23 -16.31 18.69
N ILE A 60 4.14 -16.91 18.18
CA ILE A 60 4.02 -18.37 18.07
C ILE A 60 4.11 -18.90 16.63
N ALA A 61 4.01 -18.01 15.64
CA ALA A 61 4.05 -18.34 14.22
C ALA A 61 5.29 -19.17 13.79
N PRO A 62 6.51 -18.92 14.31
CA PRO A 62 7.69 -19.72 13.97
C PRO A 62 7.55 -21.21 14.31
N TYR A 63 6.76 -21.53 15.34
CA TYR A 63 6.57 -22.89 15.83
C TYR A 63 5.43 -23.63 15.12
N LYS A 64 4.65 -22.94 14.28
CA LYS A 64 3.56 -23.50 13.46
C LYS A 64 2.59 -24.35 14.31
N GLU A 65 2.15 -25.48 13.78
CA GLU A 65 1.18 -26.38 14.41
C GLU A 65 1.65 -27.01 15.73
N TYR A 66 2.94 -26.91 16.06
CA TYR A 66 3.49 -27.39 17.32
C TYR A 66 3.30 -26.42 18.48
N ALA A 67 2.89 -25.16 18.21
CA ALA A 67 2.63 -24.16 19.24
C ALA A 67 1.22 -24.36 19.86
N PRO A 68 1.09 -24.34 21.19
CA PRO A 68 -0.22 -24.35 21.83
C PRO A 68 -1.00 -23.09 21.44
N GLY A 69 -2.25 -23.25 20.99
CA GLY A 69 -3.08 -22.11 20.57
C GLY A 69 -2.82 -21.60 19.15
N TYR A 70 -2.02 -22.29 18.32
CA TYR A 70 -1.68 -21.84 16.97
C TYR A 70 -2.91 -21.59 16.09
N LYS A 71 -3.86 -22.55 16.05
CA LYS A 71 -5.06 -22.42 15.22
C LYS A 71 -5.99 -21.32 15.75
N GLU A 72 -6.12 -21.23 17.06
CA GLU A 72 -6.98 -20.28 17.76
C GLU A 72 -6.52 -18.84 17.53
N THR A 73 -5.23 -18.56 17.73
CA THR A 73 -4.64 -17.23 17.47
C THR A 73 -4.66 -16.88 15.98
N TYR A 74 -4.37 -17.83 15.08
CA TYR A 74 -4.49 -17.63 13.64
C TYR A 74 -5.92 -17.21 13.24
N LEU A 75 -6.93 -17.92 13.74
CA LEU A 75 -8.33 -17.59 13.50
C LEU A 75 -8.70 -16.23 14.11
N ALA A 76 -8.18 -15.89 15.29
CA ALA A 76 -8.40 -14.60 15.93
C ALA A 76 -7.86 -13.44 15.07
N VAL A 77 -6.65 -13.57 14.53
CA VAL A 77 -6.06 -12.59 13.59
C VAL A 77 -6.94 -12.44 12.35
N ARG A 78 -7.36 -13.55 11.74
CA ARG A 78 -8.21 -13.52 10.54
C ARG A 78 -9.56 -12.85 10.79
N LYS A 79 -10.19 -13.11 11.95
CA LYS A 79 -11.46 -12.47 12.34
C LYS A 79 -11.28 -10.97 12.56
N ALA A 80 -10.26 -10.56 13.32
CA ALA A 80 -9.99 -9.14 13.56
C ALA A 80 -9.65 -8.39 12.27
N LYS A 81 -8.82 -8.99 11.40
CA LYS A 81 -8.53 -8.42 10.07
C LYS A 81 -9.81 -8.24 9.25
N ARG A 82 -10.69 -9.26 9.22
CA ARG A 82 -11.95 -9.18 8.49
C ARG A 82 -12.86 -8.08 9.03
N GLN A 83 -12.94 -7.90 10.34
CA GLN A 83 -13.73 -6.81 10.94
C GLN A 83 -13.18 -5.44 10.52
N LEU A 84 -11.86 -5.26 10.55
CA LEU A 84 -11.20 -4.05 10.08
C LEU A 84 -11.43 -3.79 8.58
N ASP A 85 -11.26 -4.80 7.74
CA ASP A 85 -11.41 -4.70 6.28
C ASP A 85 -12.86 -4.44 5.84
N LEU A 86 -13.84 -4.88 6.63
CA LEU A 86 -15.27 -4.66 6.36
C LEU A 86 -15.78 -3.30 6.82
N ASN A 87 -14.99 -2.52 7.56
CA ASN A 87 -15.40 -1.18 7.96
C ASN A 87 -15.46 -0.27 6.71
N ASP A 88 -16.57 0.45 6.54
CA ASP A 88 -16.82 1.27 5.35
C ASP A 88 -15.76 2.35 5.12
N SER A 89 -15.23 2.94 6.19
CA SER A 89 -14.20 3.98 6.09
C SER A 89 -12.85 3.41 5.63
N VAL A 90 -12.51 2.20 6.11
CA VAL A 90 -11.32 1.47 5.64
C VAL A 90 -11.50 1.06 4.19
N ALA A 91 -12.66 0.51 3.81
CA ALA A 91 -12.95 0.10 2.44
C ALA A 91 -12.89 1.30 1.47
N ALA A 92 -13.51 2.42 1.81
CA ALA A 92 -13.48 3.65 1.02
C ALA A 92 -12.04 4.16 0.82
N PHE A 93 -11.24 4.20 1.89
CA PHE A 93 -9.82 4.56 1.80
C PHE A 93 -9.04 3.62 0.88
N ARG A 94 -9.23 2.30 1.00
CA ARG A 94 -8.53 1.31 0.15
C ARG A 94 -8.87 1.43 -1.33
N ILE A 95 -10.12 1.78 -1.65
CA ILE A 95 -10.54 2.04 -3.04
C ILE A 95 -9.76 3.24 -3.59
N GLN A 96 -9.71 4.36 -2.86
CA GLN A 96 -9.01 5.56 -3.31
C GLN A 96 -7.48 5.35 -3.37
N GLU A 97 -6.92 4.61 -2.41
CA GLU A 97 -5.52 4.21 -2.42
C GLU A 97 -5.17 3.39 -3.67
N THR A 98 -6.01 2.42 -4.03
CA THR A 98 -5.83 1.61 -5.25
C THR A 98 -5.94 2.46 -6.51
N GLN A 99 -6.88 3.40 -6.56
CA GLN A 99 -7.01 4.31 -7.69
C GLN A 99 -5.77 5.19 -7.88
N LEU A 100 -5.23 5.75 -6.79
CA LEU A 100 -4.00 6.53 -6.83
C LEU A 100 -2.82 5.65 -7.28
N GLN A 101 -2.68 4.44 -6.74
CA GLN A 101 -1.61 3.51 -7.13
C GLN A 101 -1.67 3.18 -8.63
N ASN A 102 -2.85 2.98 -9.21
CA ASN A 102 -3.01 2.70 -10.63
C ASN A 102 -2.47 3.84 -11.50
N ILE A 103 -2.73 5.10 -11.12
CA ILE A 103 -2.22 6.27 -11.84
C ILE A 103 -0.69 6.32 -11.75
N LEU A 104 -0.12 6.03 -10.58
CA LEU A 104 1.33 6.00 -10.40
C LEU A 104 2.01 4.87 -11.18
N ASP A 105 1.39 3.69 -11.23
CA ASP A 105 1.85 2.55 -12.01
C ASP A 105 1.81 2.87 -13.51
N GLU A 106 0.75 3.54 -13.97
CA GLU A 106 0.62 4.00 -15.35
C GLU A 106 1.69 5.04 -15.73
N ILE A 107 1.88 6.07 -14.92
CA ILE A 107 2.93 7.08 -15.15
C ILE A 107 4.31 6.40 -15.21
N SER A 108 4.58 5.47 -14.29
CA SER A 108 5.84 4.72 -14.26
C SER A 108 6.05 3.92 -15.55
N ARG A 109 5.00 3.26 -16.04
CA ARG A 109 5.00 2.53 -17.30
C ARG A 109 5.29 3.40 -18.50
N GLU A 110 4.60 4.52 -18.65
CA GLU A 110 4.82 5.44 -19.75
C GLU A 110 6.26 5.99 -19.74
N LEU A 111 6.79 6.34 -18.56
CA LEU A 111 8.17 6.82 -18.42
C LEU A 111 9.20 5.75 -18.81
N ALA A 112 9.04 4.52 -18.33
CA ALA A 112 9.97 3.43 -18.66
C ALA A 112 9.97 3.14 -20.16
N GLN A 113 8.77 3.05 -20.78
CA GLN A 113 8.64 2.82 -22.22
C GLN A 113 9.27 3.92 -23.06
N ALA A 114 9.18 5.18 -22.61
CA ALA A 114 9.81 6.31 -23.28
C ALA A 114 11.35 6.24 -23.24
N VAL A 115 11.94 5.59 -22.22
CA VAL A 115 13.39 5.42 -22.09
C VAL A 115 13.87 4.16 -22.81
N SER A 116 13.20 3.01 -22.60
CA SER A 116 13.49 1.75 -23.27
C SER A 116 12.37 0.74 -23.09
N SER A 117 12.01 0.06 -24.18
CA SER A 117 11.02 -1.03 -24.18
C SER A 117 11.46 -2.28 -23.41
N GLU A 118 12.73 -2.39 -23.02
CA GLU A 118 13.27 -3.55 -22.28
C GLU A 118 13.20 -3.39 -20.75
N ILE A 119 12.90 -2.18 -20.26
CA ILE A 119 12.81 -1.92 -18.82
C ILE A 119 11.55 -2.59 -18.26
N LYS A 120 11.74 -3.52 -17.32
CA LYS A 120 10.65 -4.18 -16.59
C LYS A 120 10.25 -3.34 -15.37
N ILE A 121 8.95 -3.28 -15.11
CA ILE A 121 8.39 -2.53 -13.99
C ILE A 121 7.58 -3.49 -13.13
N ASP A 122 7.91 -3.54 -11.86
CA ASP A 122 7.10 -4.18 -10.85
C ASP A 122 5.98 -3.20 -10.48
N ALA A 123 4.83 -3.31 -11.15
CA ALA A 123 3.65 -2.50 -10.84
C ALA A 123 3.04 -2.95 -9.50
N GLY A 124 2.61 -2.00 -8.66
CA GLY A 124 2.02 -2.30 -7.36
C GLY A 124 0.65 -2.96 -7.43
N ASN A 125 -0.01 -2.94 -8.60
CA ASN A 125 -1.30 -3.57 -8.84
C ASN A 125 -1.17 -4.96 -9.52
N PRO A 126 -1.71 -6.05 -8.90
CA PRO A 126 -1.71 -7.41 -9.45
C PRO A 126 -2.30 -7.55 -10.87
N PHE A 127 -3.14 -6.62 -11.31
CA PHE A 127 -3.72 -6.65 -12.65
C PHE A 127 -2.71 -6.37 -13.77
N PHE A 128 -1.54 -5.76 -13.46
CA PHE A 128 -0.51 -5.45 -14.44
C PHE A 128 0.64 -6.48 -14.48
N GLU A 129 0.68 -7.43 -13.55
CA GLU A 129 1.64 -8.55 -13.57
C GLU A 129 1.23 -9.61 -14.62
N LYS A 130 1.43 -9.31 -15.91
CA LYS A 130 1.39 -10.35 -16.98
C LYS A 130 2.70 -11.17 -17.07
N GLY A 131 3.47 -11.22 -15.99
CA GLY A 131 4.73 -11.95 -15.90
C GLY A 131 4.74 -12.82 -14.65
N ARG A 132 5.13 -14.09 -14.81
CA ARG A 132 5.19 -15.13 -13.78
C ARG A 132 5.93 -14.69 -12.50
N HIS A 133 5.23 -14.10 -11.54
CA HIS A 133 5.62 -14.08 -10.13
C HIS A 133 4.53 -14.77 -9.30
N ALA A 134 4.50 -16.09 -9.43
CA ALA A 134 3.87 -16.95 -8.43
C ALA A 134 4.69 -16.84 -7.13
N GLY A 135 4.38 -15.82 -6.33
CA GLY A 135 5.14 -15.50 -5.15
C GLY A 135 4.49 -14.40 -4.33
N CYS A 136 3.22 -14.58 -3.96
CA CYS A 136 2.60 -13.85 -2.86
C CYS A 136 3.34 -14.19 -1.56
N GLY A 137 4.52 -13.58 -1.37
CA GLY A 137 5.18 -13.48 -0.08
C GLY A 137 4.34 -12.55 0.76
N GLY A 138 3.42 -13.13 1.54
CA GLY A 138 2.35 -12.48 2.31
C GLY A 138 2.78 -11.42 3.34
N ASN A 139 3.44 -10.34 2.91
CA ASN A 139 3.83 -9.21 3.74
C ASN A 139 3.07 -7.91 3.40
N CYS A 140 2.13 -7.95 2.46
CA CYS A 140 1.18 -6.86 2.27
C CYS A 140 0.19 -6.87 3.45
N HIS A 141 -0.02 -5.71 4.09
CA HIS A 141 -0.85 -5.44 5.30
C HIS A 141 -0.12 -5.38 6.66
N GLY A 142 1.11 -4.87 6.72
CA GLY A 142 1.70 -4.53 8.02
C GLY A 142 2.96 -3.70 8.00
N ASN A 143 2.95 -2.52 7.36
CA ASN A 143 4.04 -1.58 7.57
C ASN A 143 3.72 -0.60 8.71
N ARG A 144 4.43 -0.82 9.81
CA ARG A 144 4.80 0.19 10.80
C ARG A 144 5.51 1.33 10.06
N LYS A 145 4.91 2.51 9.93
CA LYS A 145 5.68 3.74 9.78
C LYS A 145 5.77 4.38 11.16
N GLN A 146 6.95 4.26 11.77
CA GLN A 146 7.37 5.11 12.87
C GLN A 146 7.40 6.54 12.34
N SER A 147 6.58 7.41 12.89
CA SER A 147 6.75 8.85 12.77
C SER A 147 7.83 9.27 13.75
N ILE A 148 8.84 9.99 13.26
CA ILE A 148 9.63 10.93 14.04
C ILE A 148 8.74 12.14 14.34
#